data_AF-A0A174MMX8-F1
#
_entry.id   AF-A0A174MMX8-F1
#
_cell.length_a   1.000
_cell.length_b   1.000
_cell.length_c   1.000
_cell.angle_alpha   90.00
_cell.angle_beta   90.00
_cell.angle_gamma   90.00
#
_symmetry.space_group_name_H-M   'P 1'
#
loop_
_entity.id
_entity.type
_entity.pdbx_description
1 polymer ?
#
loop_
_entity_poly.entity_id
_entity_poly.type
_entity_poly.pdbx_seq_one_letter_code
_entity_poly.pdbx_strand_id
1 'polypeptide(L)'
;MKKVCLTVLCILLVGCGNAETAETEEKMRFENLDPAKVNMQYGGLKEWDRFYNSFYEQKEGSDLIVLGTVEDYSCFAGGIEIATDISLRVDDVLKGDMEAGEHITVRKPGGAVTVEEYLQSMEDAGITYWNAEELKAEYSEEERRENYIQISFCDLDPVIGQKSLYFLEKDAEKELYYRLCDGFGQYVETASGEYVNAYEIADEKRNADEPMMLALGETVEFDPDAAPEERINIYTMDEIKEGMETYTAPPTDYPGAEEDALEMDCEPG
;
A
#
# COMPACT_ATOMS: atom_id res chain seq x y z
N MET A 1 -47.92 -51.87 19.17
CA MET A 1 -47.69 -51.18 20.48
C MET A 1 -46.24 -51.47 20.87
N LYS A 2 -45.31 -50.54 21.05
CA LYS A 2 -45.39 -49.15 21.52
C LYS A 2 -44.35 -48.29 20.77
N LYS A 3 -44.73 -47.04 20.47
CA LYS A 3 -43.80 -45.94 20.15
C LYS A 3 -42.95 -45.69 21.40
N VAL A 4 -41.63 -45.62 21.27
CA VAL A 4 -40.76 -45.06 22.30
C VAL A 4 -40.06 -43.86 21.66
N CYS A 5 -40.57 -42.68 22.00
CA CYS A 5 -39.95 -41.41 21.68
C CYS A 5 -38.56 -41.37 22.33
N LEU A 6 -37.52 -41.16 21.51
CA LEU A 6 -36.19 -40.82 21.97
C LEU A 6 -36.20 -39.34 22.37
N THR A 7 -36.46 -39.06 23.66
CA THR A 7 -36.30 -37.72 24.21
C THR A 7 -34.81 -37.43 24.34
N VAL A 8 -34.30 -36.61 23.41
CA VAL A 8 -32.98 -36.00 23.46
C VAL A 8 -32.96 -35.04 24.65
N LEU A 9 -32.28 -35.44 25.73
CA LEU A 9 -31.98 -34.60 26.88
C LEU A 9 -30.63 -33.92 26.61
N CYS A 10 -30.64 -32.83 25.85
CA CYS A 10 -29.48 -31.94 25.75
C CYS A 10 -29.31 -31.21 27.08
N ILE A 11 -28.38 -31.72 27.91
CA ILE A 11 -27.88 -30.99 29.07
C ILE A 11 -27.08 -29.81 28.51
N LEU A 12 -27.70 -28.62 28.55
CA LEU A 12 -27.03 -27.34 28.37
C LEU A 12 -26.06 -27.14 29.54
N LEU A 13 -24.81 -27.58 29.36
CA LEU A 13 -23.69 -27.05 30.13
C LEU A 13 -23.45 -25.63 29.61
N VAL A 14 -24.06 -24.67 30.28
CA VAL A 14 -23.70 -23.25 30.21
C VAL A 14 -22.29 -23.15 30.76
N GLY A 15 -21.31 -23.28 29.88
CA GLY A 15 -19.96 -22.80 30.11
C GLY A 15 -20.01 -21.29 30.09
N CYS A 16 -20.23 -20.67 31.26
CA CYS A 16 -19.80 -19.30 31.50
C CYS A 16 -18.25 -19.29 31.48
N GLY A 17 -17.68 -19.38 30.27
CA GLY A 17 -16.31 -18.97 30.04
C GLY A 17 -16.33 -17.45 29.98
N ASN A 18 -15.57 -16.82 30.87
CA ASN A 18 -15.19 -15.43 30.72
C ASN A 18 -14.77 -15.21 29.26
N ALA A 19 -15.56 -14.45 28.51
CA ALA A 19 -14.98 -13.64 27.46
C ALA A 19 -14.14 -12.62 28.21
N GLU A 20 -12.88 -12.98 28.50
CA GLU A 20 -11.81 -12.00 28.48
C GLU A 20 -12.03 -11.25 27.17
N THR A 21 -12.50 -10.01 27.29
CA THR A 21 -12.30 -9.01 26.27
C THR A 21 -10.81 -9.05 25.99
N ALA A 22 -10.42 -9.78 24.94
CA ALA A 22 -9.19 -9.48 24.26
C ALA A 22 -9.31 -7.99 23.99
N GLU A 23 -8.50 -7.19 24.70
CA GLU A 23 -8.26 -5.83 24.26
C GLU A 23 -7.83 -6.01 22.80
N THR A 24 -8.72 -5.66 21.88
CA THR A 24 -8.35 -5.59 20.47
C THR A 24 -7.21 -4.61 20.46
N GLU A 25 -5.98 -5.10 20.30
CA GLU A 25 -4.82 -4.26 20.10
C GLU A 25 -5.20 -3.26 19.02
N GLU A 26 -5.09 -1.98 19.36
CA GLU A 26 -5.44 -0.92 18.43
C GLU A 26 -4.52 -1.06 17.23
N LYS A 27 -5.09 -1.37 16.06
CA LYS A 27 -4.30 -1.46 14.83
C LYS A 27 -3.56 -0.15 14.64
N MET A 28 -2.26 -0.25 14.34
CA MET A 28 -1.47 0.93 14.00
C MET A 28 -2.14 1.71 12.87
N ARG A 29 -2.15 3.03 13.02
CA ARG A 29 -2.65 3.98 12.05
C ARG A 29 -1.57 5.00 11.74
N PHE A 30 -1.30 5.23 10.46
CA PHE A 30 -0.33 6.23 10.03
C PHE A 30 -0.68 7.62 10.57
N GLU A 31 -1.97 7.97 10.63
CA GLU A 31 -2.45 9.24 11.18
C GLU A 31 -2.16 9.43 12.68
N ASN A 32 -1.85 8.34 13.38
CA ASN A 32 -1.54 8.34 14.81
C ASN A 32 -0.04 8.15 15.09
N LEU A 33 0.80 7.99 14.07
CA LEU A 33 2.25 7.85 14.25
C LEU A 33 2.85 9.20 14.66
N ASP A 34 3.66 9.18 15.72
CA ASP A 34 4.54 10.30 16.06
C ASP A 34 5.76 10.27 15.13
N PRO A 35 5.98 11.28 14.28
CA PRO A 35 7.12 11.31 13.36
C PRO A 35 8.47 11.16 14.07
N ALA A 36 8.57 11.59 15.34
CA ALA A 36 9.81 11.44 16.12
C ALA A 36 10.11 9.99 16.53
N LYS A 37 9.12 9.10 16.44
CA LYS A 37 9.22 7.66 16.73
C LYS A 37 9.30 6.79 15.48
N VAL A 38 9.35 7.40 14.30
CA VAL A 38 9.41 6.69 13.02
C VAL A 38 10.82 6.78 12.45
N ASN A 39 11.46 5.62 12.29
CA ASN A 39 12.66 5.48 11.48
C ASN A 39 12.24 5.19 10.03
N MET A 40 12.25 6.24 9.21
CA MET A 40 11.83 6.17 7.82
C MET A 40 12.99 5.71 6.93
N GLN A 41 12.76 4.62 6.19
CA GLN A 41 13.67 4.08 5.19
C GLN A 41 13.02 4.25 3.81
N TYR A 42 13.72 4.93 2.91
CA TYR A 42 13.33 4.97 1.52
C TYR A 42 13.86 3.73 0.83
N GLY A 43 12.94 2.86 0.39
CA GLY A 43 13.29 1.75 -0.48
C GLY A 43 13.71 2.29 -1.85
N GLY A 44 14.78 1.73 -2.42
CA GLY A 44 15.09 1.98 -3.83
C GLY A 44 13.93 1.54 -4.73
N LEU A 45 13.80 2.11 -5.93
CA LEU A 45 12.81 1.64 -6.90
C LEU A 45 12.98 0.13 -7.06
N LYS A 46 11.93 -0.63 -6.73
CA LYS A 46 11.92 -2.07 -7.00
C LYS A 46 12.17 -2.25 -8.50
N GLU A 47 13.14 -3.08 -8.86
CA GLU A 47 13.34 -3.43 -10.27
C GLU A 47 12.08 -4.14 -10.75
N TRP A 48 11.31 -3.46 -11.59
CA TRP A 48 10.13 -4.02 -12.22
C TRP A 48 10.52 -4.67 -13.53
N ASP A 49 10.13 -5.94 -13.71
CA ASP A 49 10.29 -6.66 -14.98
C ASP A 49 9.63 -5.90 -16.14
N ARG A 50 8.59 -5.13 -15.84
CA ARG A 50 7.90 -4.26 -16.78
C ARG A 50 7.32 -3.06 -16.07
N PHE A 51 7.50 -1.90 -16.70
CA PHE A 51 6.95 -0.64 -16.23
C PHE A 51 5.80 -0.20 -17.15
N TYR A 52 4.68 0.22 -16.57
CA TYR A 52 3.47 0.62 -17.32
C TYR A 52 3.29 2.13 -17.22
N ASN A 53 3.60 2.84 -18.32
CA ASN A 53 3.73 4.30 -18.36
C ASN A 53 2.50 5.05 -18.88
N SER A 54 1.44 4.32 -19.28
CA SER A 54 0.22 4.90 -19.82
C SER A 54 -1.02 4.16 -19.35
N PHE A 55 -2.17 4.82 -19.37
CA PHE A 55 -3.46 4.18 -19.06
C PHE A 55 -3.72 2.94 -19.92
N TYR A 56 -3.35 2.97 -21.19
CA TYR A 56 -3.46 1.81 -22.06
C TYR A 56 -2.60 0.64 -21.56
N GLU A 57 -1.33 0.89 -21.28
CA GLU A 57 -0.40 -0.14 -20.79
C GLU A 57 -0.82 -0.68 -19.43
N GLN A 58 -1.22 0.20 -18.50
CA GLN A 58 -1.74 -0.20 -17.20
C GLN A 58 -3.01 -1.03 -17.32
N LYS A 59 -3.92 -0.64 -18.23
CA LYS A 59 -5.11 -1.46 -18.52
C LYS A 59 -4.72 -2.82 -19.05
N GLU A 60 -3.81 -2.90 -20.02
CA GLU A 60 -3.36 -4.18 -20.58
C GLU A 60 -2.70 -5.08 -19.51
N GLY A 61 -1.94 -4.49 -18.59
CA GLY A 61 -1.29 -5.20 -17.48
C GLY A 61 -2.20 -5.59 -16.31
N SER A 62 -3.37 -4.96 -16.18
CA SER A 62 -4.28 -5.23 -15.05
C SER A 62 -5.24 -6.39 -15.34
N ASP A 63 -5.55 -7.19 -14.33
CA ASP A 63 -6.68 -8.14 -14.36
C ASP A 63 -8.00 -7.43 -13.99
N LEU A 64 -7.91 -6.46 -13.07
CA LEU A 64 -9.04 -5.75 -12.48
C LEU A 64 -8.73 -4.24 -12.43
N ILE A 65 -9.70 -3.42 -12.78
CA ILE A 65 -9.62 -1.96 -12.62
C ILE A 65 -10.88 -1.50 -11.91
N VAL A 66 -10.73 -0.91 -10.73
CA VAL A 66 -11.86 -0.51 -9.87
C VAL A 66 -11.70 0.89 -9.33
N LEU A 67 -12.82 1.59 -9.22
CA LEU A 67 -12.94 2.71 -8.29
C LEU A 67 -13.27 2.11 -6.92
N GLY A 68 -12.49 2.42 -5.90
CA GLY A 68 -12.68 1.88 -4.57
C GLY A 68 -12.49 2.92 -3.46
N THR A 69 -13.21 2.71 -2.36
CA THR A 69 -13.04 3.46 -1.11
C THR A 69 -12.26 2.61 -0.11
N VAL A 70 -11.20 3.16 0.48
CA VAL A 70 -10.47 2.54 1.59
C VAL A 70 -11.36 2.45 2.83
N GLU A 71 -11.55 1.24 3.36
CA GLU A 71 -12.33 1.01 4.58
C GLU A 71 -11.45 0.69 5.80
N ASP A 72 -10.34 0.00 5.58
CA ASP A 72 -9.36 -0.35 6.59
C ASP A 72 -8.02 -0.65 5.91
N TYR A 73 -6.95 -0.74 6.71
CA TYR A 73 -5.67 -1.25 6.27
C TYR A 73 -4.90 -1.88 7.45
N SER A 74 -3.92 -2.73 7.14
CA SER A 74 -2.98 -3.28 8.11
C SER A 74 -1.61 -3.47 7.48
N CYS A 75 -0.58 -3.01 8.18
CA CYS A 75 0.81 -3.24 7.81
C CYS A 75 1.31 -4.52 8.46
N PHE A 76 2.25 -5.19 7.79
CA PHE A 76 2.93 -6.36 8.35
C PHE A 76 4.34 -6.45 7.77
N ALA A 77 5.22 -7.12 8.50
CA ALA A 77 6.57 -7.41 8.05
C ALA A 77 6.73 -8.90 7.72
N GLY A 78 7.52 -9.19 6.69
CA GLY A 78 7.89 -10.53 6.27
C GLY A 78 9.36 -10.58 5.89
N GLY A 79 10.21 -11.05 6.80
CA GLY A 79 11.66 -10.95 6.63
C GLY A 79 12.13 -9.50 6.68
N ILE A 80 12.69 -8.98 5.59
CA ILE A 80 13.12 -7.58 5.48
C ILE A 80 12.10 -6.68 4.78
N GLU A 81 11.00 -7.26 4.31
CA GLU A 81 9.96 -6.52 3.58
C GLU A 81 8.87 -6.05 4.54
N ILE A 82 8.37 -4.84 4.32
CA ILE A 82 7.12 -4.35 4.91
C ILE A 82 6.11 -4.18 3.78
N ALA A 83 4.88 -4.60 4.02
CA ALA A 83 3.78 -4.42 3.09
C ALA A 83 2.50 -4.01 3.83
N THR A 84 1.58 -3.40 3.09
CA THR A 84 0.29 -2.96 3.58
C THR A 84 -0.82 -3.68 2.82
N ASP A 85 -1.70 -4.34 3.57
CA ASP A 85 -2.99 -4.82 3.06
C ASP A 85 -4.03 -3.73 3.25
N ILE A 86 -4.70 -3.35 2.17
CA ILE A 86 -5.72 -2.31 2.12
C ILE A 86 -7.06 -2.99 1.86
N SER A 87 -8.01 -2.83 2.77
CA SER A 87 -9.39 -3.24 2.58
C SER A 87 -10.13 -2.18 1.78
N LEU A 88 -10.61 -2.54 0.60
CA LEU A 88 -11.37 -1.66 -0.28
C LEU A 88 -12.81 -2.14 -0.40
N ARG A 89 -13.75 -1.19 -0.36
CA ARG A 89 -15.08 -1.39 -0.94
C ARG A 89 -15.06 -0.91 -2.38
N VAL A 90 -15.46 -1.78 -3.29
CA VAL A 90 -15.57 -1.47 -4.72
C VAL A 90 -16.77 -0.57 -4.94
N ASP A 91 -16.57 0.62 -5.47
CA ASP A 91 -17.62 1.58 -5.79
C ASP A 91 -18.05 1.49 -7.27
N ASP A 92 -17.12 1.20 -8.19
CA ASP A 92 -17.37 0.95 -9.62
C ASP A 92 -16.27 0.08 -10.24
N VAL A 93 -16.56 -0.56 -11.38
CA VAL A 93 -15.65 -1.50 -12.06
C VAL A 93 -15.47 -1.09 -13.52
N LEU A 94 -14.22 -0.80 -13.91
CA LEU A 94 -13.84 -0.38 -15.25
C LEU A 94 -13.33 -1.56 -16.10
N LYS A 95 -12.76 -2.58 -15.47
CA LYS A 95 -12.31 -3.83 -16.11
C LYS A 95 -12.31 -4.95 -15.08
N GLY A 96 -12.61 -6.18 -15.51
CA GLY A 96 -12.57 -7.38 -14.67
C GLY A 96 -13.97 -7.92 -14.32
N ASP A 97 -14.01 -9.12 -13.75
CA ASP A 97 -15.24 -9.77 -13.27
C ASP A 97 -15.38 -9.50 -11.77
N MET A 98 -16.10 -8.43 -11.44
CA MET A 98 -16.32 -7.92 -10.08
C MET A 98 -17.60 -7.08 -10.09
N GLU A 99 -18.34 -7.04 -8.98
CA GLU A 99 -19.51 -6.18 -8.80
C GLU A 99 -19.24 -5.02 -7.84
N ALA A 100 -19.90 -3.88 -8.07
CA ALA A 100 -19.90 -2.78 -7.12
C ALA A 100 -20.55 -3.22 -5.79
N GLY A 101 -19.95 -2.78 -4.68
CA GLY A 101 -20.33 -3.17 -3.33
C GLY A 101 -19.54 -4.37 -2.78
N GLU A 102 -18.73 -5.05 -3.59
CA GLU A 102 -17.82 -6.09 -3.12
C GLU A 102 -16.68 -5.51 -2.28
N HIS A 103 -16.11 -6.34 -1.39
CA HIS A 103 -14.99 -5.98 -0.53
C HIS A 103 -13.77 -6.81 -0.91
N ILE A 104 -12.67 -6.15 -1.24
CA ILE A 104 -11.42 -6.79 -1.68
C ILE A 104 -10.25 -6.35 -0.81
N THR A 105 -9.19 -7.15 -0.81
CA THR A 105 -7.90 -6.76 -0.22
C THR A 105 -6.91 -6.46 -1.35
N VAL A 106 -6.32 -5.27 -1.30
CA VAL A 106 -5.24 -4.84 -2.19
C VAL A 106 -3.96 -4.72 -1.38
N ARG A 107 -2.90 -5.41 -1.81
CA ARG A 107 -1.58 -5.36 -1.19
C ARG A 107 -0.67 -4.41 -1.96
N LYS A 108 0.05 -3.58 -1.21
CA LYS A 108 1.16 -2.77 -1.70
C LYS A 108 2.41 -3.01 -0.85
N PRO A 109 3.62 -2.88 -1.42
CA PRO A 109 4.83 -2.79 -0.62
C PRO A 109 4.86 -1.46 0.15
N GLY A 110 5.69 -1.44 1.18
CA GLY A 110 5.81 -0.33 2.10
C GLY A 110 4.68 -0.27 3.12
N GLY A 111 4.92 0.54 4.14
CA GLY A 111 4.10 0.72 5.31
C GLY A 111 4.96 0.85 6.55
N ALA A 112 4.35 0.77 7.73
CA ALA A 112 5.06 0.87 8.99
C ALA A 112 4.73 -0.29 9.92
N VAL A 113 5.72 -0.79 10.64
CA VAL A 113 5.55 -1.76 11.74
C VAL A 113 6.42 -1.34 12.92
N THR A 114 6.17 -1.85 14.11
CA THR A 114 7.07 -1.62 15.24
C THR A 114 8.45 -2.22 14.97
N VAL A 115 9.49 -1.67 15.62
CA VAL A 115 10.84 -2.26 15.54
C VAL A 115 10.83 -3.70 16.07
N GLU A 116 10.01 -4.01 17.08
CA GLU A 116 9.83 -5.37 17.61
C GLU A 116 9.30 -6.32 16.52
N GLU A 117 8.21 -5.96 15.83
CA GLU A 117 7.63 -6.77 14.75
C GLU A 117 8.61 -6.96 13.58
N TYR A 118 9.33 -5.90 13.20
CA TYR A 118 10.31 -5.98 12.12
C TYR A 118 11.46 -6.95 12.47
N LEU A 119 12.05 -6.80 13.66
CA LEU A 119 13.10 -7.70 14.16
C LEU A 119 12.61 -9.15 14.27
N GLN A 120 11.39 -9.36 14.79
CA GLN A 120 10.81 -10.69 14.89
C GLN A 120 10.62 -11.32 13.50
N SER A 121 10.16 -10.55 12.52
CA SER A 121 9.96 -11.05 11.16
C SER A 121 11.28 -11.46 10.47
N MET A 122 12.38 -10.76 10.76
CA MET A 122 13.72 -11.15 10.31
C MET A 122 14.19 -12.43 11.01
N GLU A 123 13.99 -12.55 12.33
CA GLU A 123 14.34 -13.75 13.09
C GLU A 123 13.56 -14.98 12.60
N ASP A 124 12.26 -14.84 12.37
CA ASP A 124 11.40 -15.91 11.84
C ASP A 124 11.83 -16.36 10.44
N ALA A 125 12.37 -15.44 9.63
CA ALA A 125 12.95 -15.71 8.32
C ALA A 125 14.39 -16.26 8.37
N GLY A 126 15.02 -16.32 9.56
CA GLY A 126 16.41 -16.74 9.73
C GLY A 126 17.43 -15.70 9.24
N ILE A 127 17.04 -14.43 9.17
CA ILE A 127 17.86 -13.31 8.72
C ILE A 127 18.56 -12.70 9.94
N THR A 128 19.90 -12.74 9.95
CA THR A 128 20.73 -12.21 11.05
C THR A 128 21.68 -11.09 10.58
N TYR A 129 21.56 -10.67 9.33
CA TYR A 129 22.28 -9.56 8.71
C TYR A 129 21.23 -8.55 8.21
N TRP A 130 21.63 -7.41 7.62
CA TRP A 130 20.68 -6.34 7.23
C TRP A 130 20.16 -5.62 8.48
N ASN A 131 20.99 -4.78 9.10
CA ASN A 131 20.69 -3.88 10.24
C ASN A 131 20.02 -4.43 11.52
N ALA A 132 19.65 -5.72 11.61
CA ALA A 132 18.99 -6.30 12.77
C ALA A 132 19.76 -6.10 14.09
N GLU A 133 21.08 -6.32 14.09
CA GLU A 133 21.92 -6.12 15.28
C GLU A 133 22.12 -4.64 15.64
N GLU A 134 22.10 -3.75 14.64
CA GLU A 134 22.17 -2.30 14.85
C GLU A 134 20.88 -1.79 15.50
N LEU A 135 19.72 -2.19 14.97
CA LEU A 135 18.41 -1.89 15.57
C LEU A 135 18.30 -2.44 17.00
N LYS A 136 18.84 -3.64 17.25
CA LYS A 136 18.88 -4.21 18.61
C LYS A 136 19.78 -3.41 19.56
N ALA A 137 20.87 -2.82 19.07
CA ALA A 137 21.79 -2.01 19.85
C ALA A 137 21.26 -0.58 20.07
N GLU A 138 20.55 -0.03 19.10
CA GLU A 138 19.97 1.32 19.11
C GLU A 138 18.74 1.41 20.00
N TYR A 139 17.83 0.44 19.91
CA TYR A 139 16.56 0.44 20.65
C TYR A 139 16.56 -0.62 21.76
N SER A 140 16.25 -0.20 22.99
CA SER A 140 15.92 -1.09 24.10
C SER A 140 14.63 -1.89 23.83
N GLU A 141 14.37 -2.96 24.59
CA GLU A 141 13.16 -3.78 24.42
C GLU A 141 11.86 -2.97 24.54
N GLU A 142 11.82 -1.98 25.43
CA GLU A 142 10.67 -1.08 25.59
C GLU A 142 10.55 -0.14 24.39
N GLU A 143 11.66 0.48 23.97
CA GLU A 143 11.67 1.37 22.81
C GLU A 143 11.29 0.64 21.52
N ARG A 144 11.59 -0.65 21.36
CA ARG A 144 11.22 -1.41 20.16
C ARG A 144 9.71 -1.56 19.97
N ARG A 145 8.94 -1.51 21.06
CA ARG A 145 7.46 -1.56 21.02
C ARG A 145 6.82 -0.23 20.72
N GLU A 146 7.55 0.86 20.96
CA GLU A 146 7.04 2.21 20.81
C GLU A 146 7.54 2.93 19.55
N ASN A 147 8.65 2.47 18.98
CA ASN A 147 9.24 3.01 17.75
C ASN A 147 8.88 2.14 16.55
N TYR A 148 8.84 2.76 15.39
CA TYR A 148 8.40 2.16 14.14
C TYR A 148 9.49 2.19 13.08
N ILE A 149 9.56 1.13 12.29
CA ILE A 149 10.25 1.13 10.99
C ILE A 149 9.19 1.41 9.94
N GLN A 150 9.38 2.46 9.15
CA GLN A 150 8.55 2.73 7.98
C GLN A 150 9.39 2.55 6.72
N ILE A 151 8.89 1.75 5.77
CA ILE A 151 9.50 1.64 4.43
C ILE A 151 8.53 2.27 3.42
N SER A 152 9.02 3.18 2.58
CA SER A 152 8.25 3.75 1.46
C SER A 152 9.00 3.61 0.14
N PHE A 153 8.25 3.32 -0.93
CA PHE A 153 8.74 3.12 -2.30
C PHE A 153 8.12 4.17 -3.25
N CYS A 154 8.29 5.45 -2.94
CA CYS A 154 7.66 6.57 -3.69
C CYS A 154 6.17 6.36 -3.87
N ASP A 155 5.50 6.15 -2.75
CA ASP A 155 4.10 5.79 -2.72
C ASP A 155 3.40 6.39 -1.51
N LEU A 156 2.06 6.49 -1.60
CA LEU A 156 1.22 7.05 -0.56
C LEU A 156 0.81 5.99 0.46
N ASP A 157 0.76 6.40 1.72
CA ASP A 157 0.14 5.61 2.78
C ASP A 157 -1.41 5.68 2.65
N PRO A 158 -2.13 4.58 2.93
CA PRO A 158 -3.58 4.53 2.79
C PRO A 158 -4.29 5.40 3.83
N VAL A 159 -5.36 6.05 3.38
CA VAL A 159 -6.19 6.94 4.21
C VAL A 159 -7.61 6.40 4.20
N ILE A 160 -8.16 6.09 5.37
CA ILE A 160 -9.53 5.56 5.47
C ILE A 160 -10.52 6.59 4.93
N GLY A 161 -11.42 6.13 4.05
CA GLY A 161 -12.38 6.95 3.34
C GLY A 161 -11.86 7.54 2.03
N GLN A 162 -10.57 7.41 1.72
CA GLN A 162 -10.02 7.86 0.45
C GLN A 162 -10.58 7.02 -0.70
N LYS A 163 -11.04 7.73 -1.72
CA LYS A 163 -11.44 7.12 -3.00
C LYS A 163 -10.28 7.17 -3.98
N SER A 164 -10.07 6.09 -4.70
CA SER A 164 -9.05 6.03 -5.74
C SER A 164 -9.45 5.03 -6.82
N LEU A 165 -8.95 5.28 -8.03
CA LEU A 165 -8.92 4.29 -9.08
C LEU A 165 -7.69 3.39 -8.89
N TYR A 166 -7.89 2.08 -8.93
CA TYR A 166 -6.85 1.08 -8.76
C TYR A 166 -6.72 0.21 -10.01
N PHE A 167 -5.49 0.06 -10.49
CA PHE A 167 -5.06 -0.89 -11.51
C PHE A 167 -4.43 -2.09 -10.81
N LEU A 168 -5.06 -3.26 -10.94
CA LEU A 168 -4.81 -4.40 -10.07
C LEU A 168 -4.48 -5.67 -10.86
N GLU A 169 -3.47 -6.38 -10.40
CA GLU A 169 -3.14 -7.75 -10.80
C GLU A 169 -3.67 -8.73 -9.75
N LYS A 170 -4.27 -9.85 -10.17
CA LYS A 170 -4.80 -10.85 -9.25
C LYS A 170 -3.69 -11.80 -8.80
N ASP A 171 -3.57 -12.03 -7.50
CA ASP A 171 -2.74 -13.14 -7.00
C ASP A 171 -3.33 -14.48 -7.49
N ALA A 172 -2.52 -15.31 -8.13
CA ALA A 172 -2.98 -16.57 -8.71
C ALA A 172 -3.44 -17.59 -7.67
N GLU A 173 -2.98 -17.48 -6.41
CA GLU A 173 -3.18 -18.47 -5.35
C GLU A 173 -4.05 -17.95 -4.20
N LYS A 174 -4.25 -16.64 -4.10
CA LYS A 174 -4.97 -15.98 -3.00
C LYS A 174 -6.12 -15.13 -3.52
N GLU A 175 -7.13 -14.93 -2.69
CA GLU A 175 -8.15 -13.88 -2.91
C GLU A 175 -7.55 -12.53 -2.50
N LEU A 176 -6.51 -12.11 -3.22
CA LEU A 176 -5.73 -10.90 -2.99
C LEU A 176 -5.38 -10.27 -4.33
N TYR A 177 -5.31 -8.95 -4.36
CA TYR A 177 -4.84 -8.19 -5.51
C TYR A 177 -3.57 -7.44 -5.16
N TYR A 178 -2.66 -7.30 -6.12
CA TYR A 178 -1.52 -6.39 -6.02
C TYR A 178 -1.78 -5.16 -6.88
N ARG A 179 -1.38 -4.01 -6.38
CA ARG A 179 -1.42 -2.78 -7.17
C ARG A 179 -0.30 -2.79 -8.21
N LEU A 180 -0.64 -2.51 -9.46
CA LEU A 180 0.28 -2.55 -10.59
C LEU A 180 1.37 -1.47 -10.44
N CYS A 181 2.65 -1.84 -10.46
CA CYS A 181 3.79 -0.91 -10.33
C CYS A 181 3.65 0.06 -9.14
N ASP A 182 3.20 -0.41 -7.98
CA ASP A 182 3.05 0.42 -6.78
C ASP A 182 2.25 1.71 -7.03
N GLY A 183 2.81 2.89 -6.68
CA GLY A 183 2.14 4.18 -6.78
C GLY A 183 1.63 4.50 -8.19
N PHE A 184 2.22 3.92 -9.24
CA PHE A 184 1.77 4.12 -10.61
C PHE A 184 0.37 3.54 -10.87
N GLY A 185 0.02 2.44 -10.21
CA GLY A 185 -1.27 1.76 -10.37
C GLY A 185 -2.41 2.35 -9.54
N GLN A 186 -2.22 3.52 -8.92
CA GLN A 186 -3.27 4.20 -8.16
C GLN A 186 -3.42 5.65 -8.62
N TYR A 187 -4.66 6.06 -8.81
CA TYR A 187 -5.02 7.45 -9.04
C TYR A 187 -5.99 7.91 -7.96
N VAL A 188 -5.55 8.84 -7.13
CA VAL A 188 -6.29 9.35 -5.98
C VAL A 188 -7.33 10.35 -6.44
N GLU A 189 -8.58 10.17 -6.00
CA GLU A 189 -9.66 11.14 -6.26
C GLU A 189 -9.45 12.38 -5.40
N THR A 190 -9.41 13.55 -6.04
CA THR A 190 -9.32 14.86 -5.40
C THR A 190 -10.69 15.33 -4.92
N ALA A 191 -10.73 16.39 -4.11
CA ALA A 191 -12.00 16.99 -3.68
C ALA A 191 -12.85 17.56 -4.85
N SER A 192 -12.25 17.82 -6.02
CA SER A 192 -12.94 18.24 -7.24
C SER A 192 -13.51 17.08 -8.07
N GLY A 193 -13.24 15.83 -7.70
CA GLY A 193 -13.64 14.63 -8.46
C GLY A 193 -12.72 14.31 -9.64
N GLU A 194 -11.56 14.94 -9.70
CA GLU A 194 -10.48 14.63 -10.63
C GLU A 194 -9.51 13.62 -10.00
N TYR A 195 -8.57 13.11 -10.77
CA TYR A 195 -7.72 12.00 -10.40
C TYR A 195 -6.25 12.34 -10.63
N VAL A 196 -5.41 12.07 -9.64
CA VAL A 196 -3.97 12.33 -9.67
C VAL A 196 -3.22 11.06 -9.36
N ASN A 197 -2.13 10.78 -10.09
CA ASN A 197 -1.35 9.57 -9.86
C ASN A 197 -0.66 9.59 -8.47
N ALA A 198 -0.75 8.50 -7.72
CA ALA A 198 -0.20 8.42 -6.37
C ALA A 198 1.33 8.55 -6.34
N TYR A 199 2.03 8.07 -7.37
CA TYR A 199 3.49 8.25 -7.48
C TYR A 199 3.87 9.72 -7.63
N GLU A 200 3.17 10.50 -8.47
CA GLU A 200 3.51 11.92 -8.68
C GLU A 200 3.38 12.72 -7.38
N ILE A 201 2.32 12.47 -6.61
CA ILE A 201 2.11 13.08 -5.28
C ILE A 201 3.23 12.64 -4.32
N ALA A 202 3.54 11.35 -4.29
CA ALA A 202 4.55 10.79 -3.42
C ALA A 202 5.96 11.31 -3.74
N ASP A 203 6.30 11.47 -5.02
CA ASP A 203 7.58 12.01 -5.46
C ASP A 203 7.75 13.48 -5.04
N GLU A 204 6.71 14.30 -5.22
CA GLU A 204 6.71 15.69 -4.76
C GLU A 204 6.88 15.78 -3.24
N LYS A 205 6.08 15.03 -2.48
CA LYS A 205 6.16 15.02 -1.00
C LYS A 205 7.50 14.54 -0.49
N ARG A 206 8.08 13.50 -1.12
CA ARG A 206 9.45 13.05 -0.81
C ARG A 206 10.47 14.16 -1.04
N ASN A 207 10.38 14.86 -2.17
CA ASN A 207 11.32 15.95 -2.50
C ASN A 207 11.15 17.15 -1.55
N ALA A 208 9.96 17.32 -0.96
CA ALA A 208 9.65 18.35 0.03
C ALA A 208 9.87 17.92 1.50
N ASP A 209 10.28 16.67 1.76
CA ASP A 209 10.37 16.07 3.11
C ASP A 209 9.03 16.15 3.89
N GLU A 210 7.92 15.98 3.17
CA GLU A 210 6.56 15.95 3.70
C GLU A 210 6.07 14.52 4.03
N PRO A 211 5.07 14.37 4.93
CA PRO A 211 4.48 13.07 5.21
C PRO A 211 3.87 12.42 3.96
N MET A 212 4.10 11.13 3.73
CA MET A 212 3.58 10.36 2.59
C MET A 212 2.06 10.05 2.65
N MET A 213 1.36 10.67 3.61
CA MET A 213 -0.08 10.55 3.83
C MET A 213 -0.80 11.77 3.26
N LEU A 214 -1.98 11.56 2.67
CA LEU A 214 -2.90 12.67 2.36
C LEU A 214 -3.93 12.84 3.48
N ALA A 215 -4.24 14.07 3.87
CA ALA A 215 -5.43 14.31 4.68
C ALA A 215 -6.70 14.07 3.83
N LEU A 216 -7.76 13.56 4.45
CA LEU A 216 -9.04 13.37 3.74
C LEU A 216 -9.56 14.72 3.20
N GLY A 217 -9.71 14.82 1.88
CA GLY A 217 -10.13 16.03 1.21
C GLY A 217 -9.03 17.08 1.03
N GLU A 218 -7.77 16.72 1.31
CA GLU A 218 -6.61 17.49 0.85
C GLU A 218 -6.68 17.61 -0.67
N THR A 219 -6.69 18.85 -1.14
CA THR A 219 -6.51 19.15 -2.55
C THR A 219 -5.02 19.24 -2.77
N VAL A 220 -4.49 18.39 -3.66
CA VAL A 220 -3.14 18.55 -4.20
C VAL A 220 -3.09 19.94 -4.84
N GLU A 221 -2.40 20.88 -4.19
CA GLU A 221 -2.26 22.25 -4.67
C GLU A 221 -1.22 22.28 -5.78
N PHE A 222 -1.56 22.90 -6.91
CA PHE A 222 -0.71 22.93 -8.09
C PHE A 222 -0.26 24.35 -8.40
N ASP A 223 1.03 24.53 -8.71
CA ASP A 223 1.55 25.78 -9.27
C ASP A 223 1.24 25.87 -10.78
N PRO A 224 0.26 26.70 -11.20
CA PRO A 224 -0.09 26.84 -12.61
C PRO A 224 1.05 27.37 -13.48
N ASP A 225 2.10 27.93 -12.88
CA ASP A 225 3.27 28.50 -13.54
C ASP A 225 4.47 27.53 -13.59
N ALA A 226 4.38 26.33 -12.97
CA ALA A 226 5.43 25.31 -13.06
C ALA A 226 5.73 24.93 -14.53
N ALA A 227 6.99 24.57 -14.82
CA ALA A 227 7.36 24.09 -16.15
C ALA A 227 6.55 22.82 -16.48
N PRO A 228 6.14 22.58 -17.75
CA PRO A 228 5.31 21.43 -18.11
C PRO A 228 5.84 20.07 -17.60
N GLU A 229 7.15 19.89 -17.61
CA GLU A 229 7.86 18.72 -17.06
C GLU A 229 7.81 18.58 -15.53
N GLU A 230 7.44 19.64 -14.79
CA GLU A 230 7.32 19.69 -13.34
C GLU A 230 5.85 19.70 -12.89
N ARG A 231 4.89 19.56 -13.83
CA ARG A 231 3.46 19.57 -13.51
C ARG A 231 2.97 18.19 -13.15
N ILE A 232 2.30 18.09 -12.01
CA ILE A 232 1.43 16.97 -11.68
C ILE A 232 0.30 16.88 -12.70
N ASN A 233 0.09 15.69 -13.25
CA ASN A 233 -0.97 15.43 -14.20
C ASN A 233 -2.28 15.14 -13.47
N ILE A 234 -3.31 15.89 -13.85
CA ILE A 234 -4.67 15.75 -13.33
C ILE A 234 -5.55 15.23 -14.45
N TYR A 235 -6.35 14.21 -14.14
CA TYR A 235 -7.19 13.54 -15.11
C TYR A 235 -8.65 13.54 -14.66
N THR A 236 -9.55 13.76 -15.61
CA THR A 236 -10.94 13.39 -15.46
C THR A 236 -11.11 11.88 -15.69
N MET A 237 -12.17 11.30 -15.13
CA MET A 237 -12.50 9.88 -15.37
C MET A 237 -12.69 9.58 -16.88
N ASP A 238 -13.21 10.55 -17.65
CA ASP A 238 -13.40 10.40 -19.09
C ASP A 238 -12.05 10.36 -19.84
N GLU A 239 -11.08 11.19 -19.47
CA GLU A 239 -9.72 11.15 -20.03
C GLU A 239 -9.00 9.85 -19.72
N ILE A 240 -9.14 9.32 -18.51
CA ILE A 240 -8.60 8.01 -18.14
C ILE A 240 -9.23 6.93 -19.03
N LYS A 241 -10.56 6.93 -19.17
CA LYS A 241 -11.28 5.96 -20.00
C LYS A 241 -10.91 6.05 -21.48
N GLU A 242 -10.72 7.26 -22.01
CA GLU A 242 -10.24 7.47 -23.38
C GLU A 242 -8.78 6.99 -23.55
N GLY A 243 -7.91 7.31 -22.58
CA GLY A 243 -6.52 6.85 -22.53
C GLY A 243 -6.39 5.33 -22.49
N MET A 244 -7.30 4.65 -21.81
CA MET A 244 -7.38 3.18 -21.77
C MET A 244 -7.73 2.54 -23.13
N GLU A 245 -8.37 3.27 -24.05
CA GLU A 245 -8.72 2.77 -25.38
C GLU A 245 -7.70 3.17 -26.46
N THR A 246 -6.82 4.11 -26.15
CA THR A 246 -5.88 4.70 -27.10
C THR A 246 -4.45 4.30 -26.76
N TYR A 247 -3.88 3.38 -27.55
CA TYR A 247 -2.45 3.14 -27.49
C TYR A 247 -1.70 4.35 -28.06
N THR A 248 -1.10 5.13 -27.19
CA THR A 248 0.01 6.02 -27.56
C THR A 248 1.30 5.21 -27.41
N ALA A 249 2.09 5.10 -28.49
CA ALA A 249 3.43 4.54 -28.34
C ALA A 249 4.16 5.36 -27.27
N PRO A 250 4.88 4.72 -26.32
CA PRO A 250 5.48 5.44 -25.21
C PRO A 250 6.39 6.55 -25.76
N PRO A 251 6.52 7.69 -25.07
CA PRO A 251 7.77 8.42 -25.15
C PRO A 251 8.85 7.43 -24.72
N THR A 252 9.58 6.86 -25.68
CA THR A 252 10.84 6.21 -25.38
C THR A 252 11.75 7.32 -24.87
N ASP A 253 11.85 7.43 -23.55
CA ASP A 253 13.04 7.79 -22.76
C ASP A 253 12.57 8.02 -21.32
N TYR A 254 12.79 7.03 -20.46
CA TYR A 254 12.85 7.30 -19.02
C TYR A 254 14.19 8.01 -18.79
N PRO A 255 14.23 9.26 -18.29
CA PRO A 255 15.49 9.99 -18.09
C PRO A 255 16.39 9.42 -16.99
N GLY A 256 16.01 8.30 -16.35
CA GLY A 256 16.82 7.62 -15.33
C GLY A 256 17.31 6.22 -15.72
N ALA A 257 17.15 5.79 -16.98
CA ALA A 257 17.69 4.50 -17.45
C ALA A 257 19.13 4.60 -17.97
N GLU A 258 19.68 5.81 -18.09
CA GLU A 258 21.12 6.04 -18.24
C GLU A 258 21.60 6.98 -17.13
N GLU A 259 22.71 6.59 -16.48
CA GLU A 259 23.44 7.29 -15.40
C GLU A 259 22.87 7.23 -13.97
N ASP A 260 22.91 6.04 -13.37
CA ASP A 260 23.47 5.88 -12.01
C ASP A 260 24.09 4.48 -11.85
N ALA A 261 24.92 4.10 -12.82
CA ALA A 261 26.07 3.25 -12.52
C ALA A 261 27.16 4.15 -11.91
N LEU A 262 26.90 4.74 -10.74
CA LEU A 262 27.99 5.23 -9.90
C LEU A 262 28.76 4.00 -9.45
N GLU A 263 29.90 3.79 -10.10
CA GLU A 263 30.93 2.85 -9.72
C GLU A 263 31.12 2.93 -8.20
N MET A 264 30.70 1.88 -7.48
CA MET A 264 31.27 1.62 -6.16
C MET A 264 32.75 1.33 -6.38
N ASP A 265 33.57 2.38 -6.31
CA ASP A 265 34.99 2.28 -6.04
C ASP A 265 35.16 1.64 -4.67
N CYS A 266 35.16 0.30 -4.66
CA CYS A 266 35.77 -0.49 -3.61
C CYS A 266 37.29 -0.24 -3.68
N GLU A 267 37.77 0.86 -3.10
CA GLU A 267 39.19 0.95 -2.77
C GLU A 267 39.50 0.02 -1.59
N PRO A 268 40.48 -0.89 -1.73
CA PRO A 268 41.02 -1.63 -0.59
C PRO A 268 42.15 -0.80 0.05
N GLY A 269 41.94 -0.39 1.30
CA GLY A 269 42.94 0.24 2.17
C GLY A 269 42.83 -0.22 3.61
#